data_AF-A0A7Y3JJT6-F1
#
_entry.id   AF-A0A7Y3JJT6-F1
#
_cell.length_a   1.000
_cell.length_b   1.000
_cell.length_c   1.000
_cell.angle_alpha   90.00
_cell.angle_beta   90.00
_cell.angle_gamma   90.00
#
_symmetry.space_group_name_H-M   'P 1'
#
loop_
_entity.id
_entity.type
_entity.pdbx_description
1 polymer ?
#
loop_
_entity_poly.entity_id
_entity_poly.type
_entity_poly.pdbx_seq_one_letter_code
_entity_poly.pdbx_strand_id
1 'polypeptide(L)'
;MDKAYVSEFMNFMNRYLEEHPEVVEEQRRGWAFFWNAKVDPTAAEITKKNRVPDDSYGFSWPAWRAKPLALKKSAGSGTTE
;
A
#
# COMPACT_ATOMS: atom_id res chain seq x y z
N MET A 1 1.79 -18.82 35.22
CA MET A 1 1.75 -18.22 33.88
C MET A 1 0.82 -19.04 33.03
N ASP A 2 -0.39 -18.53 32.80
CA ASP A 2 -1.36 -19.17 31.93
C ASP A 2 -0.81 -19.17 30.49
N LYS A 3 -0.63 -20.35 29.91
CA LYS A 3 -0.24 -20.47 28.51
C LYS A 3 -1.38 -19.88 27.68
N ALA A 4 -1.08 -18.85 26.88
CA ALA A 4 -2.03 -18.30 25.92
C ALA A 4 -2.60 -19.44 25.07
N TYR A 5 -3.91 -19.43 24.82
CA TYR A 5 -4.53 -20.47 24.01
C TYR A 5 -3.87 -20.53 22.62
N VAL A 6 -3.40 -21.72 22.25
CA VAL A 6 -2.87 -22.02 20.92
C VAL A 6 -3.80 -23.04 20.29
N SER A 7 -4.40 -22.70 19.15
CA SER A 7 -5.29 -23.61 18.44
C SER A 7 -4.52 -24.81 17.88
N GLU A 8 -5.20 -25.94 17.70
CA GLU A 8 -4.60 -27.14 17.10
C GLU A 8 -4.05 -26.85 15.70
N PHE A 9 -4.75 -26.01 14.93
CA PHE A 9 -4.27 -25.55 13.63
C PHE A 9 -2.92 -24.83 13.73
N MET A 10 -2.75 -23.96 14.73
CA MET A 10 -1.50 -23.23 14.91
C MET A 10 -0.35 -24.17 15.30
N ASN A 11 -0.63 -25.16 16.17
CA ASN A 11 0.35 -26.19 16.51
C ASN A 11 0.75 -27.02 15.28
N PHE A 12 -0.22 -27.39 14.43
CA PHE A 12 0.05 -28.07 13.17
C PHE A 12 0.92 -27.22 12.23
N MET A 13 0.55 -25.96 12.00
CA MET A 13 1.29 -25.06 11.11
C MET A 13 2.72 -24.83 11.60
N ASN A 14 2.91 -24.65 12.90
CA ASN A 14 4.24 -24.49 13.48
C ASN A 14 5.11 -25.72 13.23
N ARG A 15 4.59 -26.92 13.53
CA ARG A 15 5.33 -28.16 13.29
C ARG A 15 5.62 -28.37 11.80
N TYR A 16 4.65 -28.10 10.93
CA TYR A 16 4.82 -28.23 9.48
C TYR A 16 5.94 -27.31 8.96
N LEU A 17 6.00 -26.06 9.41
CA LEU A 17 7.04 -25.12 8.98
C LEU A 17 8.42 -25.45 9.56
N GLU A 18 8.48 -26.07 10.74
CA GLU A 18 9.73 -26.61 11.30
C GLU A 18 10.25 -27.82 10.50
N GLU A 19 9.35 -28.70 10.06
CA GLU A 19 9.68 -29.89 9.28
C GLU A 19 10.00 -29.57 7.80
N HIS A 20 9.49 -28.45 7.27
CA HIS A 20 9.59 -28.05 5.86
C HIS A 20 10.24 -26.66 5.67
N PRO A 21 11.55 -26.51 5.94
CA PRO A 21 12.25 -25.24 5.77
C PRO A 21 12.25 -24.71 4.33
N GLU A 22 12.12 -25.59 3.33
CA GLU A 22 11.99 -25.22 1.91
C GLU A 22 10.76 -24.34 1.63
N VAL A 23 9.66 -24.58 2.35
CA VAL A 23 8.43 -23.80 2.22
C VAL A 23 8.62 -22.39 2.77
N VAL A 24 9.36 -22.25 3.87
CA VAL A 24 9.68 -20.94 4.45
C VAL A 24 10.53 -20.12 3.49
N GLU A 25 11.54 -20.74 2.87
CA GLU A 25 12.39 -20.07 1.88
C GLU A 25 11.63 -19.71 0.61
N GLU A 26 10.71 -20.56 0.15
CA GLU A 26 9.83 -20.23 -0.97
C GLU A 26 8.89 -19.06 -0.64
N GLN A 27 8.29 -19.04 0.53
CA GLN A 27 7.45 -17.93 0.99
C GLN A 27 8.24 -16.61 1.04
N ARG A 28 9.46 -16.63 1.60
CA ARG A 28 10.35 -15.47 1.64
C ARG A 28 10.68 -14.96 0.24
N ARG A 29 11.02 -15.86 -0.68
CA ARG A 29 11.32 -15.53 -2.08
C ARG A 29 10.11 -14.94 -2.79
N GLY A 30 8.92 -15.53 -2.63
CA GLY A 30 7.68 -15.01 -3.21
C GLY A 30 7.33 -13.64 -2.67
N TRP A 31 7.46 -13.43 -1.36
CA TRP A 31 7.24 -12.14 -0.71
C TRP A 31 8.22 -11.08 -1.25
N ALA A 32 9.51 -11.39 -1.32
CA ALA A 32 10.51 -10.48 -1.85
C ALA A 32 10.28 -10.16 -3.33
N PHE A 33 9.88 -11.14 -4.14
CA PHE A 33 9.57 -10.93 -5.55
C PHE A 33 8.43 -9.93 -5.76
N PHE A 34 7.35 -10.07 -4.98
CA PHE A 34 6.20 -9.19 -5.11
C PHE A 34 6.46 -7.80 -4.51
N TRP A 35 6.99 -7.73 -3.30
CA TRP A 35 7.11 -6.47 -2.56
C TRP A 35 8.34 -5.65 -2.95
N ASN A 36 9.44 -6.30 -3.35
CA ASN A 36 10.65 -5.63 -3.82
C ASN A 36 10.77 -5.71 -5.35
N ALA A 37 9.64 -5.78 -6.05
CA ALA A 37 9.60 -5.82 -7.50
C ALA A 37 10.38 -4.63 -8.08
N LYS A 38 11.44 -4.93 -8.84
CA LYS A 38 12.17 -3.90 -9.57
C LYS A 38 11.29 -3.44 -10.73
N VAL A 39 10.70 -2.25 -10.58
CA VAL A 39 9.95 -1.62 -11.65
C VAL A 39 10.94 -1.02 -12.64
N ASP A 40 10.77 -1.35 -13.92
CA ASP A 40 11.52 -0.71 -14.99
C ASP A 40 11.21 0.81 -15.01
N PRO A 41 12.23 1.68 -14.89
CA PRO A 41 12.01 3.11 -14.85
C PRO A 41 11.34 3.64 -16.14
N THR A 42 11.60 3.03 -17.29
CA THR A 42 10.99 3.49 -18.54
C THR A 42 9.49 3.16 -18.61
N ALA A 43 9.11 1.95 -18.22
CA ALA A 43 7.71 1.57 -18.03
C ALA A 43 7.00 2.47 -17.01
N ALA A 44 7.66 2.80 -15.89
CA ALA A 44 7.08 3.68 -14.86
C ALA A 44 6.77 5.09 -15.39
N GLU A 45 7.67 5.68 -16.20
CA GLU A 45 7.45 6.99 -16.81
C GLU A 45 6.31 6.97 -17.83
N ILE A 46 6.19 5.90 -18.63
CA ILE A 46 5.08 5.73 -19.56
C ILE A 46 3.75 5.63 -18.80
N THR A 47 3.69 4.88 -17.70
CA THR A 47 2.50 4.80 -16.85
C THR A 47 2.13 6.16 -16.25
N LYS A 48 3.10 6.95 -15.79
CA LYS A 48 2.85 8.31 -15.29
C LYS A 48 2.25 9.21 -16.37
N LYS A 49 2.78 9.16 -17.59
CA LYS A 49 2.27 9.96 -18.72
C LYS A 49 0.85 9.56 -19.14
N ASN A 50 0.53 8.28 -19.06
CA ASN A 50 -0.79 7.75 -19.40
C ASN A 50 -1.76 7.72 -18.21
N ARG A 51 -1.40 8.35 -17.09
CA ARG A 51 -2.26 8.40 -15.90
C ARG A 51 -3.45 9.33 -16.16
N VAL A 52 -4.64 8.75 -16.22
CA VAL A 52 -5.91 9.51 -16.25
C VAL A 52 -6.26 9.93 -14.82
N PRO A 53 -6.81 11.15 -14.60
CA PRO A 53 -7.32 11.55 -13.29
C PRO A 53 -8.37 10.57 -12.77
N ASP A 54 -8.33 10.29 -11.46
CA ASP A 54 -9.38 9.53 -10.79
C ASP A 54 -10.68 10.33 -10.84
N ASP A 55 -11.74 9.73 -11.39
CA ASP A 55 -13.06 10.37 -11.53
C ASP A 55 -13.85 10.39 -10.22
N SER A 56 -13.23 9.97 -9.11
CA SER A 56 -13.76 10.00 -7.73
C SER A 56 -14.97 9.09 -7.49
N TYR A 57 -15.29 8.21 -8.44
CA TYR A 57 -16.31 7.19 -8.26
C TYR A 57 -15.86 6.04 -7.33
N GLY A 58 -14.55 5.91 -7.08
CA GLY A 58 -13.98 4.90 -6.19
C GLY A 58 -14.19 5.18 -4.69
N PHE A 59 -13.99 4.14 -3.86
CA PHE A 59 -13.97 4.27 -2.40
C PHE A 59 -12.78 5.13 -1.97
N SER A 60 -13.03 6.41 -1.70
CA SER A 60 -12.04 7.29 -1.07
C SER A 60 -12.14 7.17 0.46
N TRP A 61 -10.97 7.08 1.12
CA TRP A 61 -10.91 7.27 2.57
C TRP A 61 -11.49 8.64 2.91
N PRO A 62 -12.36 8.75 3.93
CA PRO A 62 -13.18 9.92 4.09
C PRO A 62 -12.32 11.17 4.38
N ALA A 63 -12.60 12.23 3.63
CA ALA A 63 -11.77 13.44 3.48
C ALA A 63 -11.50 14.26 4.76
N TRP A 64 -12.07 13.89 5.92
CA TRP A 64 -11.85 14.59 7.20
C TRP A 64 -10.47 14.35 7.84
N ARG A 65 -9.65 13.44 7.28
CA ARG A 65 -8.21 13.32 7.58
C ARG A 65 -7.30 14.11 6.64
N ALA A 66 -7.83 14.66 5.55
CA ALA A 66 -7.02 15.50 4.67
C ALA A 66 -6.71 16.81 5.41
N LYS A 67 -5.42 17.12 5.61
CA LYS A 67 -5.01 18.44 6.11
C LYS A 67 -5.61 19.49 5.16
N PRO A 68 -6.28 20.54 5.66
CA PRO A 68 -6.85 21.55 4.79
C PRO A 68 -5.71 22.16 3.97
N LEU A 69 -5.81 22.06 2.65
CA LEU A 69 -4.93 22.78 1.74
C LEU A 69 -5.15 24.25 2.05
N ALA A 70 -4.08 24.95 2.48
CA ALA A 70 -4.17 26.36 2.81
C ALA A 70 -4.67 27.12 1.58
N LEU A 71 -5.94 27.53 1.63
CA LEU A 71 -6.57 28.34 0.62
C LEU A 71 -5.82 29.68 0.59
N LYS A 72 -4.91 29.87 -0.36
CA LYS A 72 -4.36 31.19 -0.63
C LYS A 72 -5.54 32.07 -1.05
N LYS A 73 -5.98 32.95 -0.15
CA LYS A 73 -6.84 34.08 -0.48
C LYS A 73 -6.12 34.88 -1.58
N SER A 74 -6.52 34.74 -2.84
CA SER A 74 -6.43 35.84 -3.76
C SER A 74 -7.50 36.84 -3.32
N ALA A 75 -7.11 37.77 -2.46
CA ALA A 75 -7.87 38.99 -2.25
C ALA A 75 -7.96 39.71 -3.59
N GLY A 76 -9.18 40.17 -3.94
CA GLY A 76 -9.44 41.03 -5.09
C GLY A 76 -8.68 42.36 -5.00
N SER A 77 -8.87 43.35 -5.85
CA SER A 77 -9.94 43.67 -6.81
C SER A 77 -9.61 45.07 -7.37
N GLY A 78 -10.07 45.39 -8.58
CA GLY A 78 -10.17 46.77 -9.12
C GLY A 78 -9.02 47.12 -10.08
N THR A 79 -9.20 47.24 -11.40
CA THR A 79 -10.05 48.17 -12.20
C THR A 79 -9.48 49.59 -12.24
N THR A 80 -9.49 50.15 -13.47
CA THR A 80 -9.18 51.53 -13.92
C THR A 80 -7.70 51.97 -13.81
N GLU A 81 -7.05 52.54 -14.82
CA GLU A 81 -7.46 53.18 -16.08
C GLU A 81 -6.24 53.22 -17.02
#